data_AF-A0A1M7GZ04-F1
#
_entry.id   AF-A0A1M7GZ04-F1
#
_cell.length_a   1.000
_cell.length_b   1.000
_cell.length_c   1.000
_cell.angle_alpha   90.00
_cell.angle_beta   90.00
_cell.angle_gamma   90.00
#
_symmetry.space_group_name_H-M   'P 1'
#
loop_
_entity.id
_entity.type
_entity.pdbx_description
1 polymer ?
#
loop_
_entity_poly.entity_id
_entity_poly.type
_entity_poly.pdbx_seq_one_letter_code
_entity_poly.pdbx_strand_id
1 'polypeptide(L)' 'MTAEIVNLRQARKRKARSEREKTADANRAAFGRTKAERQHSEKSKALETSRLEAHRLDQRGLDHQSLDHPASRTSPEKPD' A
#
# COMPACT_ATOMS: atom_id res chain seq x y z
N MET A 1 19.07 -19.12 57.89
CA MET A 1 18.86 -19.04 56.43
C MET A 1 17.45 -18.57 56.18
N THR A 2 17.27 -17.38 55.60
CA THR A 2 15.97 -16.74 55.39
C THR A 2 15.47 -17.06 53.98
N ALA A 3 14.29 -17.69 53.86
CA ALA A 3 13.67 -17.94 52.56
C ALA A 3 13.18 -16.62 51.95
N GLU A 4 13.62 -16.31 50.73
CA GLU A 4 13.20 -15.12 50.02
C GLU A 4 11.81 -15.35 49.41
N ILE A 5 10.84 -14.51 49.79
CA ILE A 5 9.45 -14.62 49.33
C ILE A 5 9.39 -14.07 47.90
N VAL A 6 9.42 -14.97 46.92
CA VAL A 6 9.35 -14.61 45.49
C VAL A 6 7.91 -14.60 44.97
N ASN A 7 7.54 -13.52 44.27
CA ASN A 7 6.23 -13.44 43.63
C ASN A 7 6.19 -14.24 42.33
N LEU A 8 5.59 -15.44 42.38
CA LEU A 8 5.50 -16.34 41.24
C LEU A 8 4.70 -15.75 40.05
N ARG A 9 3.73 -14.85 40.29
CA ARG A 9 3.00 -14.16 39.21
C ARG A 9 3.93 -13.26 38.41
N GLN A 10 4.77 -12.50 39.11
CA GLN A 10 5.76 -11.64 38.44
C GLN A 10 6.82 -12.47 37.72
N ALA A 11 7.29 -13.57 38.34
CA ALA A 11 8.23 -14.49 37.69
C ALA A 11 7.67 -15.10 36.40
N ARG A 12 6.43 -15.59 36.43
CA ARG A 12 5.72 -16.10 35.23
C ARG A 12 5.55 -15.01 34.17
N LYS A 13 5.18 -13.79 34.57
CA LYS A 13 5.03 -12.65 33.63
C LYS A 13 6.36 -12.30 32.96
N ARG A 14 7.47 -12.29 33.71
CA ARG A 14 8.81 -12.05 33.16
C ARG A 14 9.20 -13.14 32.16
N LYS A 15 9.00 -14.42 32.52
CA LYS A 15 9.26 -15.55 31.61
C LYS A 15 8.48 -15.43 30.31
N ALA A 16 7.18 -15.15 30.40
CA ALA A 16 6.32 -14.97 29.22
C ALA A 16 6.71 -13.75 28.35
N ARG A 17 7.32 -12.69 28.92
CA ARG A 17 7.87 -11.59 28.09
C ARG A 17 9.14 -12.03 27.38
N SER A 18 10.07 -12.67 28.09
CA SER A 18 11.32 -13.18 27.51
C SER A 18 11.06 -14.17 26.37
N GLU A 19 10.07 -15.06 26.49
CA GLU A 19 9.70 -15.99 25.41
C GLU A 19 9.16 -15.24 24.17
N ARG A 20 8.38 -14.17 24.36
CA ARG A 20 7.91 -13.32 23.26
C ARG A 20 9.06 -12.55 22.60
N GLU A 21 10.02 -12.07 23.39
CA GLU A 21 11.21 -11.39 22.85
C GLU A 21 12.05 -12.34 22.00
N LYS A 22 12.31 -13.56 22.48
CA LYS A 22 13.04 -14.59 21.72
C LYS A 22 12.38 -14.93 20.39
N THR A 23 11.06 -15.09 20.39
CA THR A 23 10.30 -15.34 19.15
C THR A 23 10.33 -14.12 18.22
N ALA A 24 10.28 -12.91 18.76
CA ALA A 24 10.44 -11.68 17.97
C ALA A 24 11.85 -11.57 17.35
N ASP A 25 12.90 -11.91 18.09
CA ASP A 25 14.28 -11.91 17.60
C ASP A 25 14.49 -12.97 16.50
N ALA A 26 13.96 -14.18 16.72
CA ALA A 26 13.97 -15.23 15.69
C ALA A 26 13.23 -14.79 14.42
N ASN A 27 12.09 -14.12 14.56
CA ASN A 27 11.36 -13.59 13.41
C ASN A 27 12.10 -12.44 12.71
N ARG A 28 12.81 -11.57 13.46
CA ARG A 28 13.68 -10.53 12.85
C ARG A 28 14.83 -11.16 12.06
N ALA A 29 15.45 -12.21 12.60
CA ALA A 29 16.53 -12.93 11.92
C ALA A 29 16.01 -13.71 10.69
N ALA A 30 14.87 -14.40 10.81
CA ALA A 30 14.34 -15.26 9.76
C ALA A 30 13.68 -14.47 8.62
N PHE A 31 12.99 -13.38 8.92
CA PHE A 31 12.17 -12.66 7.94
C PHE A 31 12.70 -11.27 7.61
N GLY A 32 13.74 -10.77 8.30
CA GLY A 32 14.43 -9.50 8.03
C GLY A 32 13.57 -8.23 8.21
N ARG A 33 12.26 -8.38 8.34
CA ARG A 33 11.28 -7.31 8.56
C ARG A 33 10.23 -7.79 9.56
N THR A 34 9.88 -6.94 10.50
CA THR A 34 8.80 -7.20 11.45
C THR A 34 7.43 -7.09 10.76
N LYS A 35 6.40 -7.69 11.38
CA LYS A 35 5.02 -7.57 10.89
C LYS A 35 4.57 -6.11 10.76
N ALA A 36 4.98 -5.25 11.70
CA ALA A 36 4.63 -3.84 11.72
C ALA A 36 5.26 -3.07 10.54
N GLU A 37 6.55 -3.30 10.28
CA GLU A 37 7.25 -2.70 9.13
C GLU A 37 6.67 -3.14 7.80
N ARG A 38 6.32 -4.42 7.69
CA ARG A 38 5.64 -4.95 6.50
C ARG A 38 4.31 -4.24 6.25
N GLN A 39 3.48 -4.12 7.28
CA GLN A 39 2.18 -3.43 7.18
C GLN A 39 2.33 -1.95 6.84
N HIS A 40 3.34 -1.28 7.40
CA HIS A 40 3.62 0.12 7.07
C HIS A 40 4.00 0.25 5.60
N SER A 41 4.92 -0.59 5.11
CA SER A 41 5.34 -0.59 3.71
C SER A 41 4.19 -0.92 2.75
N GLU A 42 3.35 -1.91 3.09
CA GLU A 42 2.16 -2.25 2.31
C GLU A 42 1.19 -1.06 2.21
N LYS A 43 0.94 -0.35 3.31
CA LYS A 43 0.08 0.85 3.31
C LYS A 43 0.68 1.99 2.49
N SER A 44 1.98 2.27 2.62
CA SER A 44 2.65 3.29 1.82
C SER A 44 2.54 2.99 0.32
N LYS A 45 2.80 1.74 -0.08
CA LYS A 45 2.65 1.30 -1.46
C LYS A 45 1.22 1.44 -1.96
N ALA A 46 0.23 1.05 -1.17
CA ALA A 46 -1.17 1.17 -1.55
C ALA A 46 -1.61 2.64 -1.77
N LEU A 47 -1.10 3.57 -0.94
CA LEU A 47 -1.35 4.99 -1.12
C LEU A 47 -0.66 5.52 -2.38
N GLU A 48 0.57 5.12 -2.66
CA GLU A 48 1.29 5.49 -3.87
C GLU A 48 0.59 4.97 -5.12
N THR A 49 0.19 3.70 -5.15
CA THR A 49 -0.57 3.14 -6.28
C THR A 49 -1.89 3.86 -6.46
N SER A 50 -2.62 4.15 -5.38
CA SER A 50 -3.88 4.88 -5.47
C SER A 50 -3.70 6.30 -6.01
N ARG A 51 -2.61 6.99 -5.65
CA ARG A 51 -2.29 8.32 -6.20
C ARG A 51 -1.97 8.23 -7.69
N LEU A 52 -1.15 7.27 -8.09
CA LEU A 52 -0.80 7.08 -9.49
C LEU A 52 -2.02 6.75 -10.35
N GLU A 53 -2.90 5.85 -9.87
CA GLU A 53 -4.15 5.51 -10.56
C GLU A 53 -5.10 6.71 -10.65
N ALA A 54 -5.21 7.54 -9.60
CA ALA A 54 -6.04 8.74 -9.64
C ALA A 54 -5.57 9.77 -10.68
N HIS A 55 -4.27 9.81 -10.97
CA HIS A 55 -3.69 10.69 -11.99
C HIS A 55 -3.53 10.01 -13.35
N ARG A 56 -3.97 8.75 -13.50
CA ARG A 56 -3.87 8.02 -14.75
C ARG A 56 -4.95 8.48 -15.71
N LEU A 57 -4.53 9.16 -16.78
CA LEU A 57 -5.37 9.40 -17.95
C LEU A 57 -5.45 8.09 -18.74
N ASP A 58 -6.60 7.43 -18.70
CA ASP A 58 -6.86 6.28 -19.57
C ASP A 58 -6.81 6.75 -21.03
N GLN A 59 -5.83 6.25 -21.80
CA GLN A 59 -5.62 6.62 -23.22
C GLN A 59 -6.88 6.43 -24.08
N ARG A 60 -7.82 5.58 -23.66
CA ARG A 60 -9.12 5.38 -24.33
C ARG A 60 -10.00 6.63 -24.41
N GLY A 61 -9.70 7.69 -23.66
CA GLY A 61 -10.39 8.98 -23.76
C GLY A 61 -9.81 9.96 -24.79
N LEU A 62 -8.56 9.76 -25.22
CA LEU A 62 -7.84 10.67 -26.12
C LEU A 62 -8.15 10.40 -27.61
N ASP A 63 -8.74 9.25 -27.92
CA ASP A 63 -8.88 8.76 -29.30
C ASP A 63 -10.27 9.08 -29.92
N HIS A 64 -11.18 9.74 -29.20
CA HIS A 64 -12.59 9.86 -29.63
C HIS A 64 -13.07 11.28 -30.04
N GLN A 65 -12.21 12.30 -30.03
CA GLN A 65 -12.64 13.71 -30.27
C GLN A 65 -12.20 14.33 -31.60
N SER A 66 -11.98 13.57 -32.67
CA SER A 66 -11.57 14.15 -33.96
C SER A 66 -12.43 13.78 -35.17
N LEU A 67 -13.69 13.34 -35.00
CA LEU A 67 -14.60 13.09 -36.13
C LEU A 67 -15.99 13.71 -35.94
N ASP A 68 -16.07 14.96 -35.49
CA ASP A 68 -17.28 15.78 -35.66
C ASP A 68 -16.87 17.24 -35.92
N HIS A 69 -16.58 17.57 -37.19
CA HIS A 69 -16.54 18.96 -37.66
C HIS A 69 -17.73 19.22 -38.61
N PRO A 70 -18.88 19.68 -38.09
CA PRO A 70 -19.99 20.14 -38.90
C PRO A 70 -19.80 21.63 -39.24
N ALA A 71 -19.31 21.92 -40.44
CA ALA A 71 -19.74 23.04 -41.32
C ALA A 71 -18.62 23.57 -42.23
N SER A 72 -18.76 23.32 -43.52
CA SER A 72 -18.64 24.38 -44.52
C SER A 72 -19.53 24.04 -45.71
N ARG A 73 -20.73 24.61 -45.67
CA ARG A 73 -21.66 24.72 -46.79
C ARG A 73 -20.99 25.55 -47.89
N THR A 74 -20.69 24.96 -49.04
CA THR A 74 -20.70 25.66 -50.34
C THR A 74 -20.90 24.63 -51.46
N SER A 75 -22.14 24.39 -51.83
CA SER A 75 -22.54 24.18 -53.23
C SER A 75 -23.45 25.36 -53.58
N PRO A 76 -23.69 25.75 -54.85
CA PRO A 76 -23.17 25.25 -56.14
C PRO A 76 -22.72 26.37 -57.11
N GLU A 77 -21.97 26.08 -58.18
CA GLU A 77 -22.19 26.71 -59.50
C GLU A 77 -21.37 26.02 -60.63
N LYS A 78 -22.10 25.42 -61.58
CA LYS A 78 -21.77 25.39 -63.03
C LYS A 78 -22.49 26.60 -63.66
N PRO A 79 -22.14 27.22 -64.81
CA PRO A 79 -21.66 26.63 -66.10
C PRO A 79 -20.57 27.51 -66.80
N ASP A 80 -20.05 27.37 -68.03
CA ASP A 80 -20.35 26.66 -69.30
C ASP A 80 -19.12 25.90 -69.83
#